data_AF-A0A953XKU2-F1
#
_entry.id   AF-A0A953XKU2-F1
#
_cell.length_a   1.000
_cell.length_b   1.000
_cell.length_c   1.000
_cell.angle_alpha   90.00
_cell.angle_beta   90.00
_cell.angle_gamma   90.00
#
_symmetry.space_group_name_H-M   'P 1'
#
loop_
_entity.id
_entity.type
_entity.pdbx_description
1 polymer ?
#
loop_
_entity_poly.entity_id
_entity_poly.type
_entity_poly.pdbx_seq_one_letter_code
_entity_poly.pdbx_strand_id
1 'polypeptide(L)'
;MVDIATTQVMQFHSGAVDDGVLQLTQLDGREHISKPYEFRLELASTKADIDFAEMIKKPAWIGIKQGVQLAGSNTRAATTLKIHGVIESFEQVGKELEQVKYRAVLVPTLDRLRLATQSRIFQKKKIPDLVKQICDDHDVEVDTSKLSGSFDEREYIVQYEESDLDFIHRWMEHEGIYYYFVQSEDHEKVVLGNKPEGYGDMQSNEKFSYKPRNTDGSQTEAQDSEAATDDWFKEEVVFDLGCSVKMLPKEVILNDYNWRDPQTGLDCKATISNDGKGIVYEYNDHYQTKAQGDKLANIRAEAISATEKIFTGKSDSRGFRAGLKFQLKDHYRNDFNAEYLLVSVRHRASQAIALGSGAASGASYSNEFTAIPKAKSYHPPCDTPWPSIKGVMHGKIDGGDSSTPYGQIDSKGRYKVKLPLDRGDAQDGDASKYVRKS
;
A
#
# COMPACT_ATOMS: atom_id res chain seq x y z
N MET A 1 -21.33 -8.16 24.17
CA MET A 1 -21.90 -9.52 24.26
C MET A 1 -20.71 -10.46 24.35
N VAL A 2 -20.62 -11.29 25.40
CA VAL A 2 -19.46 -12.15 25.62
C VAL A 2 -19.42 -13.19 24.52
N ASP A 3 -18.43 -13.08 23.64
CA ASP A 3 -18.27 -13.96 22.48
C ASP A 3 -18.08 -15.39 22.98
N ILE A 4 -18.96 -16.31 22.56
CA ILE A 4 -18.86 -17.72 22.90
C ILE A 4 -17.51 -18.18 22.36
N ALA A 5 -16.63 -18.62 23.26
CA ALA A 5 -15.23 -18.93 23.00
C ALA A 5 -15.06 -19.83 21.77
N THR A 6 -14.94 -19.20 20.60
CA THR A 6 -14.69 -19.91 19.36
C THR A 6 -13.23 -20.31 19.40
N THR A 7 -12.91 -21.60 19.39
CA THR A 7 -11.52 -22.10 19.37
C THR A 7 -10.76 -21.73 18.09
N GLN A 8 -11.46 -21.13 17.10
CA GLN A 8 -10.87 -20.65 15.85
C GLN A 8 -9.91 -19.50 16.11
N VAL A 9 -8.68 -19.66 15.62
CA VAL A 9 -7.61 -18.65 15.66
C VAL A 9 -7.75 -17.69 14.48
N MET A 10 -8.33 -18.17 13.37
CA MET A 10 -8.65 -17.37 12.20
C MET A 10 -10.15 -17.32 11.95
N GLN A 11 -10.65 -16.15 11.58
CA GLN A 11 -12.06 -15.90 11.34
C GLN A 11 -12.24 -15.22 9.98
N PHE A 12 -13.36 -15.49 9.34
CA PHE A 12 -13.81 -14.76 8.15
C PHE A 12 -15.23 -14.29 8.40
N HIS A 13 -15.50 -13.04 8.01
CA HIS A 13 -16.81 -12.43 8.05
C HIS A 13 -17.10 -11.77 6.71
N SER A 14 -18.34 -11.85 6.26
CA SER A 14 -18.84 -11.09 5.12
C SER A 14 -20.26 -10.64 5.38
N GLY A 15 -20.59 -9.40 5.03
CA GLY A 15 -21.96 -8.88 5.15
C GLY A 15 -22.99 -9.57 4.23
N ALA A 16 -22.57 -10.56 3.44
CA ALA A 16 -23.44 -11.37 2.57
C ALA A 16 -23.98 -12.65 3.25
N VAL A 17 -23.37 -13.10 4.35
CA VAL A 17 -23.77 -14.34 5.05
C VAL A 17 -23.66 -14.16 6.57
N ASP A 18 -24.43 -14.95 7.32
CA ASP A 18 -24.31 -14.96 8.79
C ASP A 18 -22.93 -15.48 9.24
N ASP A 19 -22.49 -15.02 10.40
CA ASP A 19 -21.25 -15.47 11.02
C ASP A 19 -21.22 -16.99 11.22
N GLY A 20 -20.06 -17.59 10.94
CA GLY A 20 -19.83 -19.03 11.06
C GLY A 20 -20.33 -19.87 9.88
N VAL A 21 -21.06 -19.29 8.91
CA VAL A 21 -21.46 -19.99 7.68
C VAL A 21 -20.24 -20.34 6.82
N LEU A 22 -19.31 -19.40 6.66
CA LEU A 22 -18.04 -19.60 5.96
C LEU A 22 -16.92 -19.61 7.00
N GLN A 23 -16.17 -20.71 7.07
CA GLN A 23 -15.11 -20.89 8.05
C GLN A 23 -13.75 -20.91 7.36
N LEU A 24 -12.84 -20.03 7.81
CA LEU A 24 -11.53 -19.83 7.20
C LEU A 24 -10.56 -20.96 7.54
N THR A 25 -10.20 -21.80 6.57
CA THR A 25 -9.29 -22.95 6.79
C THR A 25 -7.85 -22.61 6.46
N GLN A 26 -7.60 -21.79 5.44
CA GLN A 26 -6.25 -21.40 5.02
C GLN A 26 -6.21 -19.96 4.53
N LEU A 27 -5.10 -19.28 4.79
CA LEU A 27 -4.81 -17.91 4.41
C LEU A 27 -3.40 -17.80 3.83
N ASP A 28 -3.27 -17.23 2.63
CA ASP A 28 -2.02 -16.69 2.07
C ASP A 28 -2.25 -15.21 1.76
N GLY A 29 -1.63 -14.33 2.56
CA GLY A 29 -1.78 -12.89 2.48
C GLY A 29 -0.52 -12.20 2.03
N ARG A 30 -0.62 -11.14 1.25
CA ARG A 30 0.51 -10.31 0.81
C ARG A 30 0.21 -8.84 1.04
N GLU A 31 1.12 -8.19 1.73
CA GLU A 31 1.09 -6.76 1.97
C GLU A 31 2.41 -6.14 1.54
N HIS A 32 2.37 -4.93 1.00
CA HIS A 32 3.54 -4.16 0.61
C HIS A 32 3.24 -2.66 0.72
N ILE A 33 4.20 -1.86 1.19
CA ILE A 33 4.05 -0.39 1.20
C ILE A 33 3.78 0.08 -0.23
N SER A 34 2.84 0.99 -0.38
CA SER A 34 2.44 1.54 -1.67
C SER A 34 1.86 0.53 -2.67
N LYS A 35 1.33 -0.61 -2.20
CA LYS A 35 0.55 -1.55 -3.02
C LYS A 35 -0.71 -1.98 -2.28
N PRO A 36 -1.83 -2.22 -2.98
CA PRO A 36 -2.99 -2.88 -2.37
C PRO A 36 -2.58 -4.24 -1.82
N TYR A 37 -3.09 -4.61 -0.64
CA TYR A 37 -2.90 -5.97 -0.12
C TYR A 37 -3.82 -6.96 -0.80
N GLU A 38 -3.44 -8.23 -0.79
CA GLU A 38 -4.22 -9.34 -1.35
C GLU A 38 -4.19 -10.52 -0.37
N PHE A 39 -5.36 -11.00 0.05
CA PHE A 39 -5.50 -12.20 0.87
C PHE A 39 -6.28 -13.26 0.12
N ARG A 40 -5.62 -14.39 -0.17
CA ARG A 40 -6.24 -15.59 -0.73
C ARG A 40 -6.71 -16.48 0.40
N LEU A 41 -8.00 -16.77 0.41
CA LEU A 41 -8.70 -17.45 1.48
C LEU A 41 -9.24 -18.78 0.97
N GLU A 42 -9.00 -19.87 1.70
CA GLU A 42 -9.77 -21.10 1.55
C GLU A 42 -10.82 -21.17 2.67
N LEU A 43 -12.06 -21.42 2.27
CA LEU A 43 -13.23 -21.38 3.14
C LEU A 43 -13.98 -22.71 3.06
N ALA A 44 -14.50 -23.18 4.19
CA ALA A 44 -15.35 -24.34 4.28
C ALA A 44 -16.76 -23.94 4.75
N SER A 45 -17.79 -24.57 4.17
CA SER A 45 -19.18 -24.41 4.60
C SER A 45 -19.96 -25.71 4.47
N THR A 46 -21.07 -25.82 5.22
CA THR A 46 -22.10 -26.85 4.98
C THR A 46 -23.13 -26.41 3.94
N LYS A 47 -23.16 -25.11 3.57
CA LYS A 47 -24.05 -24.57 2.54
C LYS A 47 -23.41 -24.67 1.16
N ALA A 48 -24.18 -25.19 0.20
CA ALA A 48 -23.77 -25.38 -1.20
C ALA A 48 -24.27 -24.28 -2.15
N ASP A 49 -25.11 -23.38 -1.65
CA ASP A 49 -25.92 -22.41 -2.39
C ASP A 49 -25.63 -20.97 -1.95
N ILE A 50 -24.38 -20.69 -1.56
CA ILE A 50 -23.93 -19.33 -1.24
C ILE A 50 -24.13 -18.44 -2.48
N ASP A 51 -24.75 -17.27 -2.31
CA ASP A 51 -24.95 -16.31 -3.41
C ASP A 51 -23.65 -15.56 -3.70
N PHE A 52 -23.00 -15.88 -4.81
CA PHE A 52 -21.71 -15.28 -5.16
C PHE A 52 -21.87 -13.80 -5.53
N ALA A 53 -23.00 -13.39 -6.10
CA ALA A 53 -23.22 -12.00 -6.49
C ALA A 53 -23.34 -11.11 -5.25
N GLU A 54 -23.95 -11.59 -4.17
CA GLU A 54 -23.98 -10.87 -2.89
C GLU A 54 -22.61 -10.87 -2.20
N MET A 55 -21.83 -11.95 -2.27
CA MET A 55 -20.46 -11.99 -1.72
C MET A 55 -19.57 -10.89 -2.29
N ILE A 56 -19.67 -10.60 -3.60
CA ILE A 56 -18.88 -9.54 -4.26
C ILE A 56 -19.32 -8.13 -3.83
N LYS A 57 -20.61 -7.92 -3.53
CA LYS A 57 -21.17 -6.58 -3.24
C LYS A 57 -20.93 -6.12 -1.81
N LYS A 58 -20.76 -7.05 -0.86
CA LYS A 58 -20.70 -6.76 0.57
C LYS A 58 -19.26 -6.66 1.09
N PRO A 59 -18.99 -5.81 2.09
CA PRO A 59 -17.70 -5.77 2.75
C PRO A 59 -17.42 -7.08 3.49
N ALA A 60 -16.15 -7.37 3.70
CA ALA A 60 -15.67 -8.54 4.40
C ALA A 60 -14.46 -8.19 5.27
N TRP A 61 -14.16 -9.04 6.25
CA TRP A 61 -12.92 -8.95 7.01
C TRP A 61 -12.43 -10.33 7.42
N ILE A 62 -11.11 -10.44 7.60
CA ILE A 62 -10.45 -11.59 8.21
C ILE A 62 -9.96 -11.21 9.61
N GLY A 63 -10.13 -12.11 10.56
CA GLY A 63 -9.68 -11.94 11.94
C GLY A 63 -8.57 -12.92 12.26
N ILE A 64 -7.47 -12.44 12.85
CA ILE A 64 -6.40 -13.28 13.36
C ILE A 64 -6.27 -13.03 14.86
N LYS A 65 -6.53 -14.05 15.67
CA LYS A 65 -6.42 -13.96 17.14
C LYS A 65 -4.97 -13.88 17.58
N GLN A 66 -4.68 -12.91 18.42
CA GLN A 66 -3.38 -12.65 19.02
C GLN A 66 -3.52 -12.63 20.55
N GLY A 67 -2.65 -13.35 21.25
CA GLY A 67 -2.50 -13.20 22.69
C GLY A 67 -1.88 -11.84 23.02
N VAL A 68 -2.47 -11.11 23.97
CA VAL A 68 -1.96 -9.84 24.48
C VAL A 68 -1.79 -9.92 25.99
N GLN A 69 -0.70 -9.35 26.48
CA GLN A 69 -0.46 -9.21 27.91
C GLN A 69 -0.89 -7.83 28.37
N LEU A 70 -1.80 -7.76 29.34
CA LEU A 70 -2.30 -6.50 29.87
C LEU A 70 -1.23 -5.85 30.78
N ALA A 71 -0.84 -4.61 30.44
CA ALA A 71 0.17 -3.86 31.17
C ALA A 71 -0.13 -3.82 32.68
N GLY A 72 0.85 -4.20 33.50
CA GLY A 72 0.73 -4.21 34.96
C GLY A 72 0.03 -5.42 35.57
N SER A 73 -0.32 -6.45 34.78
CA SER A 73 -0.85 -7.72 35.30
C SER A 73 -0.28 -8.95 34.59
N ASN A 74 -0.27 -10.10 35.26
CA ASN A 74 -0.03 -11.41 34.62
C ASN A 74 -1.30 -11.94 33.92
N THR A 75 -2.30 -11.09 33.70
CA THR A 75 -3.56 -11.48 33.06
C THR A 75 -3.35 -11.56 31.56
N ARG A 76 -3.59 -12.77 31.03
CA ARG A 76 -3.57 -13.09 29.61
C ARG A 76 -4.93 -12.73 28.99
N ALA A 77 -4.92 -11.91 27.94
CA ALA A 77 -6.11 -11.58 27.16
C ALA A 77 -5.89 -11.92 25.68
N ALA A 78 -6.96 -12.03 24.91
CA ALA A 78 -6.91 -12.22 23.46
C ALA A 78 -7.45 -10.96 22.78
N THR A 79 -6.83 -10.55 21.69
CA THR A 79 -7.40 -9.59 20.74
C THR A 79 -7.53 -10.23 19.36
N THR A 80 -8.45 -9.75 18.53
CA THR A 80 -8.57 -10.17 17.13
C THR A 80 -8.09 -9.04 16.25
N LEU A 81 -6.96 -9.26 15.57
CA LEU A 81 -6.47 -8.34 14.55
C LEU A 81 -7.35 -8.51 13.31
N LYS A 82 -8.17 -7.51 13.02
CA LYS A 82 -9.02 -7.48 11.84
C LYS A 82 -8.27 -6.89 10.64
N ILE A 83 -8.52 -7.46 9.47
CA ILE A 83 -8.11 -6.91 8.18
C ILE A 83 -9.38 -6.81 7.35
N HIS A 84 -9.84 -5.60 7.13
CA HIS A 84 -11.04 -5.27 6.37
C HIS A 84 -10.77 -5.33 4.87
N GLY A 85 -11.81 -5.22 4.06
CA GLY A 85 -11.70 -5.14 2.62
C GLY A 85 -12.99 -5.56 1.92
N VAL A 86 -12.84 -5.85 0.63
CA VAL A 86 -13.90 -6.27 -0.28
C VAL A 86 -13.48 -7.53 -1.01
N ILE A 87 -14.46 -8.32 -1.45
CA ILE A 87 -14.19 -9.56 -2.19
C ILE A 87 -13.98 -9.22 -3.66
N GLU A 88 -12.77 -9.43 -4.16
CA GLU A 88 -12.44 -9.33 -5.60
C GLU A 88 -13.04 -10.50 -6.37
N SER A 89 -12.87 -11.71 -5.86
CA SER A 89 -13.34 -12.93 -6.51
C SER A 89 -13.80 -13.94 -5.47
N PHE A 90 -14.82 -14.71 -5.84
CA PHE A 90 -15.40 -15.76 -5.01
C PHE A 90 -15.73 -16.96 -5.91
N GLU A 91 -15.27 -18.15 -5.54
CA GLU A 91 -15.47 -19.36 -6.31
C GLU A 91 -15.82 -20.55 -5.43
N GLN A 92 -16.64 -21.46 -5.94
CA GLN A 92 -16.86 -22.78 -5.35
C GLN A 92 -15.90 -23.78 -6.00
N VAL A 93 -15.03 -24.37 -5.19
CA VAL A 93 -13.95 -25.25 -5.66
C VAL A 93 -14.44 -26.69 -5.79
N GLY A 94 -15.25 -27.15 -4.85
CA GLY A 94 -15.75 -28.53 -4.86
C GLY A 94 -16.41 -28.93 -3.55
N LYS A 95 -16.75 -30.22 -3.42
CA LYS A 95 -17.33 -30.81 -2.22
C LYS A 95 -16.47 -31.99 -1.75
N GLU A 96 -16.20 -32.05 -0.46
CA GLU A 96 -15.53 -33.17 0.21
C GLU A 96 -16.37 -33.60 1.41
N LEU A 97 -16.91 -34.83 1.38
CA LEU A 97 -17.87 -35.32 2.37
C LEU A 97 -19.05 -34.35 2.54
N GLU A 98 -19.29 -33.84 3.73
CA GLU A 98 -20.34 -32.85 4.03
C GLU A 98 -19.88 -31.38 3.86
N GLN A 99 -18.65 -31.17 3.37
CA GLN A 99 -18.03 -29.84 3.28
C GLN A 99 -18.02 -29.34 1.83
N VAL A 100 -18.55 -28.14 1.60
CA VAL A 100 -18.34 -27.40 0.35
C VAL A 100 -17.18 -26.44 0.55
N LYS A 101 -16.21 -26.51 -0.36
CA LYS A 101 -15.00 -25.68 -0.37
C LYS A 101 -15.22 -24.48 -1.27
N TYR A 102 -14.91 -23.31 -0.75
CA TYR A 102 -14.91 -22.05 -1.48
C TYR A 102 -13.52 -21.43 -1.42
N ARG A 103 -13.21 -20.57 -2.39
CA ARG A 103 -12.05 -19.70 -2.36
C ARG A 103 -12.49 -18.27 -2.57
N ALA A 104 -11.88 -17.35 -1.82
CA ALA A 104 -12.12 -15.93 -1.95
C ALA A 104 -10.79 -15.17 -2.04
N VAL A 105 -10.80 -14.05 -2.75
CA VAL A 105 -9.70 -13.08 -2.72
C VAL A 105 -10.22 -11.79 -2.10
N LEU A 106 -9.65 -11.42 -0.95
CA LEU A 106 -9.94 -10.19 -0.22
C LEU A 106 -8.88 -9.14 -0.55
N VAL A 107 -9.31 -7.95 -0.95
CA VAL A 107 -8.49 -6.79 -1.32
C VAL A 107 -9.00 -5.53 -0.62
N PRO A 108 -8.21 -4.46 -0.44
CA PRO A 108 -8.74 -3.21 0.09
C PRO A 108 -9.73 -2.59 -0.89
N THR A 109 -10.62 -1.72 -0.39
CA THR A 109 -11.54 -0.91 -1.20
C THR A 109 -10.77 -0.07 -2.23
N LEU A 110 -9.54 0.39 -1.89
CA LEU A 110 -8.63 1.09 -2.82
C LEU A 110 -8.39 0.30 -4.12
N ASP A 111 -8.41 -1.03 -4.07
CA ASP A 111 -8.15 -1.86 -5.24
C ASP A 111 -9.25 -1.73 -6.32
N ARG A 112 -10.46 -1.25 -5.96
CA ARG A 112 -11.55 -0.98 -6.91
C ARG A 112 -11.20 0.09 -7.94
N LEU A 113 -10.29 1.01 -7.63
CA LEU A 113 -9.85 2.06 -8.54
C LEU A 113 -9.23 1.48 -9.84
N ARG A 114 -8.75 0.23 -9.83
CA ARG A 114 -8.25 -0.46 -11.04
C ARG A 114 -9.35 -0.69 -12.09
N LEU A 115 -10.62 -0.70 -11.68
CA LEU A 115 -11.76 -0.99 -12.55
C LEU A 115 -12.23 0.22 -13.35
N ALA A 116 -11.81 1.44 -12.97
CA ALA A 116 -12.18 2.67 -13.65
C ALA A 116 -11.03 3.17 -14.54
N THR A 117 -11.11 2.91 -15.85
CA THR A 117 -10.17 3.45 -16.85
C THR A 117 -10.80 4.61 -17.59
N GLN A 118 -10.14 5.77 -17.58
CA GLN A 118 -10.70 6.99 -18.15
C GLN A 118 -9.65 8.03 -18.51
N SER A 119 -10.11 9.08 -19.18
CA SER A 119 -9.33 10.28 -19.46
C SER A 119 -10.01 11.49 -18.81
N ARG A 120 -9.25 12.21 -17.99
CA ARG A 120 -9.73 13.37 -17.20
C ARG A 120 -8.65 14.43 -17.11
N ILE A 121 -9.09 15.69 -16.98
CA ILE A 121 -8.20 16.84 -16.81
C ILE A 121 -8.44 17.44 -15.42
N PHE A 122 -7.34 17.64 -14.69
CA PHE A 122 -7.34 18.33 -13.41
C PHE A 122 -6.47 19.57 -13.50
N GLN A 123 -6.92 20.66 -12.88
CA GLN A 123 -6.21 21.94 -12.92
C GLN A 123 -6.04 22.50 -11.51
N LYS A 124 -4.89 23.14 -11.27
CA LYS A 124 -4.58 23.81 -10.00
C LYS A 124 -4.76 22.87 -8.80
N LYS A 125 -4.16 21.68 -8.90
CA LYS A 125 -4.21 20.66 -7.85
C LYS A 125 -2.83 20.40 -7.30
N LYS A 126 -2.74 20.26 -5.97
CA LYS A 126 -1.60 19.57 -5.35
C LYS A 126 -1.85 18.07 -5.45
N ILE A 127 -0.78 17.29 -5.59
CA ILE A 127 -0.91 15.83 -5.75
C ILE A 127 -1.63 15.15 -4.57
N PRO A 128 -1.36 15.46 -3.29
CA PRO A 128 -2.13 14.87 -2.19
C PRO A 128 -3.64 15.17 -2.27
N ASP A 129 -4.01 16.39 -2.64
CA ASP A 129 -5.42 16.80 -2.77
C ASP A 129 -6.10 16.09 -3.94
N LEU A 130 -5.36 15.85 -5.04
CA LEU A 130 -5.81 15.08 -6.19
C LEU A 130 -6.04 13.61 -5.83
N VAL A 131 -5.06 12.99 -5.17
CA VAL A 131 -5.16 11.58 -4.71
C VAL A 131 -6.36 11.43 -3.80
N LYS A 132 -6.51 12.34 -2.82
CA LYS A 132 -7.66 12.34 -1.92
C LYS A 132 -8.98 12.47 -2.68
N GLN A 133 -9.09 13.42 -3.61
CA GLN A 133 -10.31 13.60 -4.40
C GLN A 133 -10.69 12.31 -5.15
N ILE A 134 -9.72 11.63 -5.78
CA ILE A 134 -9.99 10.39 -6.52
C ILE A 134 -10.38 9.26 -5.58
N CYS A 135 -9.74 9.14 -4.42
CA CYS A 135 -10.15 8.15 -3.42
C CYS A 135 -11.55 8.42 -2.87
N ASP A 136 -11.89 9.68 -2.61
CA ASP A 136 -13.22 10.10 -2.13
C ASP A 136 -14.32 9.75 -3.15
N ASP A 137 -14.05 9.90 -4.47
CA ASP A 137 -14.98 9.49 -5.55
C ASP A 137 -15.31 7.98 -5.52
N HIS A 138 -14.51 7.16 -4.82
CA HIS A 138 -14.63 5.70 -4.72
C HIS A 138 -14.86 5.22 -3.27
N ASP A 139 -15.29 6.11 -2.37
CA ASP A 139 -15.56 5.82 -0.96
C ASP A 139 -14.35 5.29 -0.18
N VAL A 140 -13.12 5.71 -0.55
CA VAL A 140 -11.87 5.31 0.11
C VAL A 140 -11.38 6.43 1.03
N GLU A 141 -11.35 6.17 2.35
CA GLU A 141 -10.83 7.14 3.31
C GLU A 141 -9.30 7.28 3.22
N VAL A 142 -8.83 8.52 3.10
CA VAL A 142 -7.40 8.88 3.04
C VAL A 142 -7.00 9.79 4.19
N ASP A 143 -5.99 9.35 4.96
CA ASP A 143 -5.26 10.16 5.91
C ASP A 143 -4.07 10.86 5.26
N THR A 144 -4.01 12.18 5.41
CA THR A 144 -2.86 12.99 4.97
C THR A 144 -2.05 13.55 6.14
N SER A 145 -2.38 13.22 7.39
CA SER A 145 -1.74 13.78 8.59
C SER A 145 -0.26 13.41 8.75
N LYS A 146 0.18 12.33 8.07
CA LYS A 146 1.57 11.86 8.07
C LYS A 146 2.41 12.48 6.94
N LEU A 147 1.82 13.30 6.08
CA LEU A 147 2.56 14.08 5.09
C LEU A 147 3.26 15.27 5.74
N SER A 148 4.52 15.48 5.36
CA SER A 148 5.37 16.55 5.87
C SER A 148 5.86 17.47 4.75
N GLY A 149 5.91 18.78 5.04
CA GLY A 149 6.35 19.80 4.09
C GLY A 149 5.25 20.27 3.14
N SER A 150 5.63 21.06 2.12
CA SER A 150 4.70 21.58 1.13
C SER A 150 4.76 20.82 -0.20
N PHE A 151 3.61 20.74 -0.86
CA PHE A 151 3.46 20.21 -2.21
C PHE A 151 3.11 21.35 -3.16
N ASP A 152 3.79 21.35 -4.30
CA ASP A 152 3.58 22.34 -5.33
C ASP A 152 2.21 22.15 -5.98
N GLU A 153 1.53 23.28 -6.23
CA GLU A 153 0.32 23.25 -7.04
C GLU A 153 0.71 23.01 -8.49
N ARG A 154 0.17 21.94 -9.07
CA ARG A 154 0.33 21.66 -10.48
C ARG A 154 -0.74 22.37 -11.27
N GLU A 155 -0.23 23.05 -12.26
CA GLU A 155 -0.99 23.83 -13.19
C GLU A 155 -2.05 22.97 -13.90
N TYR A 156 -1.60 21.90 -14.55
CA TYR A 156 -2.39 21.08 -15.45
C TYR A 156 -1.94 19.63 -15.33
N ILE A 157 -2.88 18.73 -15.08
CA ILE A 157 -2.66 17.30 -14.87
C ILE A 157 -3.66 16.55 -15.74
N VAL A 158 -3.17 15.58 -16.50
CA VAL A 158 -4.01 14.74 -17.36
C VAL A 158 -3.91 13.30 -16.89
N GLN A 159 -5.06 12.68 -16.64
CA GLN A 159 -5.24 11.24 -16.64
C GLN A 159 -5.56 10.85 -18.07
N TYR A 160 -4.81 9.92 -18.67
CA TYR A 160 -5.01 9.55 -20.06
C TYR A 160 -5.00 8.03 -20.26
N GLU A 161 -6.16 7.46 -20.59
CA GLU A 161 -6.33 6.04 -20.92
C GLU A 161 -5.70 5.08 -19.91
N GLU A 162 -5.78 5.42 -18.63
CA GLU A 162 -5.20 4.68 -17.51
C GLU A 162 -6.24 4.50 -16.40
N SER A 163 -6.04 3.51 -15.53
CA SER A 163 -6.93 3.30 -14.40
C SER A 163 -6.78 4.42 -13.36
N ASP A 164 -7.80 4.66 -12.53
CA ASP A 164 -7.69 5.61 -11.41
C ASP A 164 -6.58 5.19 -10.44
N LEU A 165 -6.33 3.88 -10.29
CA LEU A 165 -5.26 3.35 -9.44
C LEU A 165 -3.87 3.65 -10.01
N ASP A 166 -3.63 3.35 -11.29
CA ASP A 166 -2.36 3.66 -11.95
C ASP A 166 -2.09 5.18 -11.95
N PHE A 167 -3.14 5.98 -12.16
CA PHE A 167 -3.04 7.42 -12.16
C PHE A 167 -2.56 7.98 -10.82
N ILE A 168 -3.14 7.53 -9.70
CA ILE A 168 -2.66 7.97 -8.38
C ILE A 168 -1.27 7.40 -8.07
N HIS A 169 -0.99 6.15 -8.44
CA HIS A 169 0.30 5.50 -8.18
C HIS A 169 1.46 6.24 -8.85
N ARG A 170 1.41 6.52 -10.15
CA ARG A 170 2.50 7.23 -10.83
C ARG A 170 2.76 8.63 -10.25
N TRP A 171 1.71 9.31 -9.78
CA TRP A 171 1.85 10.62 -9.16
C TRP A 171 2.44 10.55 -7.75
N MET A 172 2.03 9.55 -6.97
CA MET A 172 2.58 9.28 -5.65
C MET A 172 4.05 8.86 -5.74
N GLU A 173 4.39 7.98 -6.69
CA GLU A 173 5.77 7.62 -7.04
C GLU A 173 6.61 8.84 -7.43
N HIS A 174 6.06 9.70 -8.30
CA HIS A 174 6.75 10.89 -8.74
C HIS A 174 7.07 11.85 -7.58
N GLU A 175 6.11 12.09 -6.68
CA GLU A 175 6.23 12.98 -5.52
C GLU A 175 6.87 12.32 -4.28
N GLY A 176 7.26 11.05 -4.36
CA GLY A 176 7.84 10.31 -3.25
C GLY A 176 6.86 10.06 -2.09
N ILE A 177 5.57 9.99 -2.38
CA ILE A 177 4.52 9.70 -1.40
C ILE A 177 4.34 8.19 -1.33
N TYR A 178 4.53 7.60 -0.17
CA TYR A 178 4.16 6.22 0.10
C TYR A 178 2.80 6.14 0.78
N TYR A 179 2.20 4.96 0.76
CA TYR A 179 1.03 4.68 1.59
C TYR A 179 1.07 3.32 2.26
N TYR A 180 0.33 3.19 3.35
CA TYR A 180 0.03 1.92 4.02
C TYR A 180 -1.41 1.93 4.52
N PHE A 181 -1.89 0.78 4.98
CA PHE A 181 -3.25 0.63 5.48
C PHE A 181 -3.27 0.59 7.01
N VAL A 182 -4.22 1.30 7.61
CA VAL A 182 -4.58 1.15 9.02
C VAL A 182 -5.97 0.53 9.09
N GLN A 183 -6.11 -0.48 9.94
CA GLN A 183 -7.37 -1.18 10.16
C GLN A 183 -8.10 -0.50 11.32
N SER A 184 -9.27 0.10 11.04
CA SER A 184 -10.15 0.67 12.06
C SER A 184 -11.07 -0.43 12.64
N GLU A 185 -12.13 -0.05 13.34
CA GLU A 185 -13.06 -1.03 13.91
C GLU A 185 -13.93 -1.72 12.84
N ASP A 186 -14.26 -0.99 11.78
CA ASP A 186 -15.25 -1.37 10.76
C ASP A 186 -14.76 -1.25 9.31
N HIS A 187 -13.64 -0.56 9.04
CA HIS A 187 -13.09 -0.39 7.69
C HIS A 187 -11.57 -0.21 7.67
N GLU A 188 -10.95 -0.30 6.49
CA GLU A 188 -9.56 0.07 6.27
C GLU A 188 -9.43 1.52 5.81
N LYS A 189 -8.35 2.18 6.25
CA LYS A 189 -7.99 3.54 5.89
C LYS A 189 -6.61 3.59 5.23
N VAL A 190 -6.47 4.37 4.17
CA VAL A 190 -5.19 4.62 3.50
C VAL A 190 -4.47 5.76 4.20
N VAL A 191 -3.23 5.56 4.64
CA VAL A 191 -2.41 6.62 5.27
C VAL A 191 -1.27 7.01 4.34
N LEU A 192 -1.20 8.30 3.98
CA LEU A 192 -0.16 8.85 3.12
C LEU A 192 0.99 9.44 3.94
N GLY A 193 2.22 9.05 3.62
CA GLY A 193 3.44 9.57 4.23
C GLY A 193 4.52 9.84 3.18
N ASN A 194 5.52 10.64 3.54
CA ASN A 194 6.66 10.96 2.66
C ASN A 194 8.00 11.06 3.40
N LYS A 195 8.02 10.75 4.70
CA LYS A 195 9.22 10.77 5.55
C LYS A 195 9.18 9.67 6.61
N PRO A 196 10.32 9.34 7.24
CA PRO A 196 10.37 8.33 8.31
C PRO A 196 9.45 8.59 9.52
N GLU A 197 9.16 9.85 9.84
CA GLU A 197 8.26 10.20 10.94
C GLU A 197 6.80 9.77 10.68
N GLY A 198 6.46 9.50 9.42
CA GLY A 198 5.13 9.05 9.01
C GLY A 198 4.87 7.55 9.15
N TYR A 199 5.90 6.74 9.43
CA TYR A 199 5.78 5.28 9.54
C TYR A 199 4.88 4.89 10.72
N GLY A 200 3.99 3.91 10.47
CA GLY A 200 2.98 3.50 11.43
C GLY A 200 3.55 2.75 12.64
N ASP A 201 2.86 2.87 13.76
CA ASP A 201 3.12 2.14 15.00
C ASP A 201 2.31 0.82 15.00
N MET A 202 2.84 -0.23 15.65
CA MET A 202 2.09 -1.48 15.80
C MET A 202 1.05 -1.35 16.91
N GLN A 203 -0.13 -1.94 16.73
CA GLN A 203 -1.20 -1.88 17.75
C GLN A 203 -0.86 -2.66 19.04
N SER A 204 0.05 -3.63 18.97
CA SER A 204 0.37 -4.52 20.09
C SER A 204 1.81 -4.41 20.56
N ASN A 205 2.69 -5.30 20.09
CA ASN A 205 4.09 -5.34 20.49
C ASN A 205 4.97 -4.76 19.39
N GLU A 206 5.79 -3.78 19.72
CA GLU A 206 6.78 -3.21 18.81
C GLU A 206 8.16 -3.82 18.99
N LYS A 207 8.40 -4.58 20.07
CA LYS A 207 9.73 -5.08 20.44
C LYS A 207 9.78 -6.61 20.38
N PHE A 208 10.59 -7.13 19.48
CA PHE A 208 10.71 -8.56 19.21
C PHE A 208 12.12 -9.06 19.52
N SER A 209 12.23 -10.17 20.24
CA SER A 209 13.50 -10.88 20.40
C SER A 209 13.79 -11.73 19.17
N TYR A 210 15.07 -11.83 18.82
CA TYR A 210 15.55 -12.81 17.87
C TYR A 210 15.76 -14.16 18.57
N LYS A 211 15.06 -15.21 18.11
CA LYS A 211 15.21 -16.58 18.62
C LYS A 211 15.29 -17.57 17.45
N PRO A 212 16.50 -18.02 17.04
CA PRO A 212 16.64 -18.92 15.91
C PRO A 212 15.97 -20.27 16.19
N ARG A 213 15.39 -20.89 15.15
CA ARG A 213 14.91 -22.28 15.23
C ARG A 213 16.04 -23.25 14.86
N ASN A 214 16.06 -24.41 15.49
CA ASN A 214 16.92 -25.53 15.15
C ASN A 214 16.60 -26.04 13.73
N THR A 215 17.55 -26.78 13.15
CA THR A 215 17.45 -27.35 11.79
C THR A 215 16.27 -28.29 11.60
N ASP A 216 15.75 -28.88 12.68
CA ASP A 216 14.56 -29.74 12.71
C ASP A 216 13.25 -28.95 12.92
N GLY A 217 13.33 -27.62 13.00
CA GLY A 217 12.22 -26.72 13.25
C GLY A 217 11.84 -26.56 14.73
N SER A 218 12.50 -27.28 15.64
CA SER A 218 12.33 -27.08 17.09
C SER A 218 12.95 -25.75 17.53
N GLN A 219 12.43 -25.13 18.58
CA GLN A 219 13.08 -23.94 19.13
C GLN A 219 14.32 -24.38 19.93
N THR A 220 15.42 -23.61 19.88
CA THR A 220 16.53 -23.77 20.84
C THR A 220 15.98 -23.50 22.24
N GLU A 221 15.85 -24.56 23.04
CA GLU A 221 15.44 -24.58 24.47
C GLU A 221 14.80 -23.28 24.98
N ALA A 222 13.51 -23.11 24.72
CA ALA A 222 12.71 -22.18 25.49
C ALA A 222 12.39 -22.82 26.85
N GLN A 223 12.70 -22.09 27.93
CA GLN A 223 11.91 -22.13 29.17
C GLN A 223 10.46 -21.71 28.86
N ASP A 224 9.74 -22.50 28.08
CA ASP A 224 8.29 -22.44 28.03
C ASP A 224 7.78 -23.50 28.99
N SER A 225 7.16 -23.02 30.06
CA SER A 225 6.42 -23.89 30.98
C SER A 225 5.43 -24.74 30.17
N GLU A 226 5.33 -26.02 30.53
CA GLU A 226 4.45 -27.04 29.94
C GLU A 226 2.94 -26.70 30.03
N ALA A 227 2.56 -25.44 30.24
CA ALA A 227 1.21 -24.99 30.57
C ALA A 227 0.49 -24.19 29.46
N ALA A 228 1.12 -23.90 28.33
CA ALA A 228 0.42 -23.24 27.21
C ALA A 228 -0.10 -24.26 26.19
N THR A 229 -1.20 -24.94 26.53
CA THR A 229 -1.99 -25.73 25.56
C THR A 229 -2.64 -24.87 24.47
N ASP A 230 -2.59 -23.55 24.62
CA ASP A 230 -3.08 -22.54 23.69
C ASP A 230 -1.92 -21.89 22.91
N ASP A 231 -1.68 -22.37 21.69
CA ASP A 231 -0.59 -21.95 20.77
C ASP A 231 -0.53 -20.43 20.48
N TRP A 232 -1.63 -19.73 20.70
CA TRP A 232 -1.80 -18.30 20.42
C TRP A 232 -1.34 -17.36 21.56
N PHE A 233 -0.88 -17.91 22.69
CA PHE A 233 -0.24 -17.16 23.79
C PHE A 233 1.30 -17.24 23.82
N LYS A 234 1.90 -17.97 22.87
CA LYS A 234 3.35 -18.03 22.75
C LYS A 234 3.92 -16.64 22.49
N GLU A 235 5.11 -16.38 23.04
CA GLU A 235 5.85 -15.16 22.75
C GLU A 235 6.10 -15.08 21.24
N GLU A 236 5.66 -13.99 20.61
CA GLU A 236 5.94 -13.74 19.21
C GLU A 236 7.38 -13.27 19.04
N VAL A 237 8.12 -13.90 18.13
CA VAL A 237 9.55 -13.70 17.93
C VAL A 237 9.91 -13.57 16.45
N VAL A 238 11.08 -13.01 16.18
CA VAL A 238 11.74 -13.12 14.87
C VAL A 238 12.70 -14.30 14.96
N PHE A 239 12.59 -15.28 14.08
CA PHE A 239 13.39 -16.50 14.16
C PHE A 239 14.32 -16.72 12.96
N ASP A 240 14.24 -15.84 11.96
CA ASP A 240 15.15 -15.81 10.82
C ASP A 240 15.32 -14.34 10.39
N LEU A 241 16.56 -13.92 10.14
CA LEU A 241 16.87 -12.58 9.64
C LEU A 241 18.18 -12.58 8.85
N GLY A 242 18.05 -12.50 7.53
CA GLY A 242 19.14 -12.24 6.61
C GLY A 242 19.27 -10.75 6.28
N CYS A 243 20.48 -10.33 5.91
CA CYS A 243 20.76 -8.99 5.40
C CYS A 243 21.48 -9.12 4.05
N SER A 244 20.98 -8.42 3.04
CA SER A 244 21.62 -8.27 1.73
C SER A 244 22.04 -6.81 1.53
N VAL A 245 23.22 -6.61 0.97
CA VAL A 245 23.76 -5.29 0.63
C VAL A 245 24.13 -5.28 -0.84
N LYS A 246 23.75 -4.22 -1.56
CA LYS A 246 24.07 -4.06 -2.99
C LYS A 246 24.80 -2.76 -3.27
N MET A 247 25.58 -2.73 -4.36
CA MET A 247 26.21 -1.50 -4.85
C MET A 247 25.14 -0.50 -5.31
N LEU A 248 25.40 0.79 -5.09
CA LEU A 248 24.52 1.87 -5.53
C LEU A 248 25.23 2.82 -6.52
N PRO A 249 24.46 3.53 -7.37
CA PRO A 249 24.96 4.67 -8.10
C PRO A 249 25.43 5.78 -7.15
N LYS A 250 26.26 6.71 -7.66
CA LYS A 250 26.78 7.82 -6.85
C LYS A 250 25.76 8.93 -6.66
N GLU A 251 25.13 9.34 -7.74
CA GLU A 251 24.24 10.52 -7.78
C GLU A 251 23.12 10.36 -8.80
N VAL A 252 22.01 11.04 -8.54
CA VAL A 252 20.94 11.31 -9.50
C VAL A 252 21.16 12.70 -10.10
N ILE A 253 20.94 12.83 -11.40
CA ILE A 253 20.92 14.09 -12.13
C ILE A 253 19.58 14.19 -12.87
N LEU A 254 18.77 15.19 -12.53
CA LEU A 254 17.55 15.54 -13.25
C LEU A 254 17.80 16.76 -14.12
N ASN A 255 17.16 16.83 -15.28
CA ASN A 255 17.15 18.03 -16.10
C ASN A 255 15.79 18.26 -16.78
N ASP A 256 15.48 19.52 -17.10
CA ASP A 256 14.25 19.89 -17.80
C ASP A 256 14.45 21.21 -18.59
N TYR A 257 13.40 21.68 -19.27
CA TYR A 257 13.39 22.94 -19.98
C TYR A 257 12.11 23.74 -19.69
N ASN A 258 12.27 24.93 -19.11
CA ASN A 258 11.17 25.86 -18.92
C ASN A 258 11.18 26.97 -19.97
N TRP A 259 10.29 26.89 -20.96
CA TRP A 259 10.17 27.91 -22.01
C TRP A 259 9.82 29.31 -21.50
N ARG A 260 9.25 29.44 -20.29
CA ARG A 260 8.93 30.75 -19.69
C ARG A 260 10.18 31.48 -19.23
N ASP A 261 11.24 30.72 -18.94
CA ASP A 261 12.56 31.21 -18.53
C ASP A 261 13.66 30.35 -19.20
N PRO A 262 13.84 30.50 -20.52
CA PRO A 262 14.64 29.57 -21.32
C PRO A 262 16.15 29.69 -21.08
N GLN A 263 16.60 30.73 -20.37
CA GLN A 263 18.01 30.97 -20.07
C GLN A 263 18.46 30.26 -18.79
N THR A 264 17.52 29.92 -17.91
CA THR A 264 17.82 29.27 -16.63
C THR A 264 18.06 27.77 -16.85
N GLY A 265 19.26 27.31 -16.49
CA GLY A 265 19.57 25.89 -16.40
C GLY A 265 18.76 25.23 -15.29
N LEU A 266 18.19 24.06 -15.60
CA LEU A 266 17.36 23.29 -14.68
C LEU A 266 18.03 21.98 -14.24
N ASP A 267 19.36 21.86 -14.39
CA ASP A 267 20.08 20.69 -13.90
C ASP A 267 20.09 20.65 -12.36
N CYS A 268 19.60 19.55 -11.82
CA CYS A 268 19.46 19.32 -10.38
C CYS A 268 20.15 18.01 -10.02
N LYS A 269 20.89 17.98 -8.91
CA LYS A 269 21.71 16.82 -8.51
C LYS A 269 21.48 16.46 -7.06
N ALA A 270 21.47 15.16 -6.78
CA ALA A 270 21.39 14.63 -5.43
C ALA A 270 22.30 13.41 -5.25
N THR A 271 23.02 13.35 -4.13
CA THR A 271 23.91 12.23 -3.81
C THR A 271 23.10 11.05 -3.28
N ILE A 272 23.29 9.87 -3.89
CA ILE A 272 22.71 8.60 -3.43
C ILE A 272 23.62 7.95 -2.38
N SER A 273 24.90 7.82 -2.72
CA SER A 273 25.94 7.20 -1.90
C SER A 273 27.31 7.80 -2.24
N ASN A 274 28.07 8.18 -1.22
CA ASN A 274 29.40 8.77 -1.39
C ASN A 274 30.40 7.81 -2.06
N ASP A 275 30.27 6.51 -1.75
CA ASP A 275 31.11 5.44 -2.31
C ASP A 275 30.53 4.82 -3.59
N GLY A 276 29.33 5.28 -3.99
CA GLY A 276 28.65 4.83 -5.19
C GLY A 276 29.43 5.09 -6.49
N LYS A 277 29.06 4.38 -7.55
CA LYS A 277 29.70 4.48 -8.88
C LYS A 277 28.67 4.70 -9.97
N GLY A 278 28.97 5.61 -10.90
CA GLY A 278 28.07 5.97 -11.99
C GLY A 278 26.99 6.97 -11.58
N ILE A 279 26.14 7.32 -12.53
CA ILE A 279 25.07 8.31 -12.38
C ILE A 279 23.74 7.70 -12.83
N VAL A 280 22.64 8.20 -12.28
CA VAL A 280 21.30 8.07 -12.86
C VAL A 280 20.94 9.41 -13.47
N TYR A 281 20.56 9.43 -14.75
CA TYR A 281 20.18 10.65 -15.46
C TYR A 281 18.75 10.52 -15.99
N GLU A 282 17.90 11.48 -15.63
CA GLU A 282 16.51 11.56 -16.07
C GLU A 282 16.24 12.95 -16.69
N TYR A 283 15.35 12.99 -17.68
CA TYR A 283 14.94 14.21 -18.38
C TYR A 283 13.42 14.18 -18.58
N ASN A 284 12.76 15.35 -18.47
CA ASN A 284 11.30 15.53 -18.55
C ASN A 284 10.49 15.12 -17.31
N ASP A 285 10.94 15.51 -16.11
CA ASP A 285 10.12 15.38 -14.88
C ASP A 285 9.11 16.52 -14.69
N HIS A 286 9.07 17.47 -15.63
CA HIS A 286 8.13 18.57 -15.74
C HIS A 286 8.09 19.53 -14.53
N TYR A 287 9.23 19.75 -13.89
CA TYR A 287 9.38 20.80 -12.88
C TYR A 287 9.71 22.16 -13.53
N GLN A 288 9.25 23.25 -12.91
CA GLN A 288 9.35 24.60 -13.49
C GLN A 288 10.53 25.41 -12.93
N THR A 289 11.01 25.04 -11.75
CA THR A 289 12.04 25.76 -11.01
C THR A 289 13.09 24.79 -10.49
N LYS A 290 14.31 25.30 -10.28
CA LYS A 290 15.40 24.50 -9.72
C LYS A 290 15.05 23.93 -8.33
N ALA A 291 14.32 24.67 -7.50
CA ALA A 291 13.90 24.18 -6.18
C ALA A 291 13.00 22.93 -6.26
N GLN A 292 12.09 22.90 -7.24
CA GLN A 292 11.25 21.72 -7.51
C GLN A 292 12.09 20.54 -8.02
N GLY A 293 13.02 20.79 -8.94
CA GLY A 293 13.93 19.77 -9.45
C GLY A 293 14.86 19.20 -8.37
N ASP A 294 15.41 20.05 -7.50
CA ASP A 294 16.24 19.63 -6.36
C ASP A 294 15.43 18.75 -5.38
N LYS A 295 14.15 19.06 -5.14
CA LYS A 295 13.26 18.22 -4.33
C LYS A 295 13.07 16.83 -4.96
N LEU A 296 12.75 16.77 -6.26
CA LEU A 296 12.58 15.50 -6.97
C LEU A 296 13.88 14.68 -7.02
N ALA A 297 15.01 15.33 -7.27
CA ALA A 297 16.32 14.66 -7.30
C ALA A 297 16.64 14.00 -5.94
N ASN A 298 16.34 14.68 -4.84
CA ASN A 298 16.50 14.12 -3.49
C ASN A 298 15.57 12.92 -3.27
N ILE A 299 14.29 13.01 -3.66
CA ILE A 299 13.34 11.89 -3.56
C ILE A 299 13.88 10.66 -4.33
N ARG A 300 14.36 10.83 -5.56
CA ARG A 300 14.95 9.74 -6.36
C ARG A 300 16.19 9.17 -5.67
N ALA A 301 17.06 10.03 -5.15
CA ALA A 301 18.27 9.59 -4.46
C ALA A 301 17.96 8.80 -3.18
N GLU A 302 17.01 9.27 -2.38
CA GLU A 302 16.52 8.60 -1.18
C GLU A 302 15.88 7.25 -1.51
N ALA A 303 15.04 7.19 -2.55
CA ALA A 303 14.41 5.95 -3.02
C ALA A 303 15.45 4.88 -3.36
N ILE A 304 16.49 5.26 -4.12
CA ILE A 304 17.59 4.35 -4.48
C ILE A 304 18.41 3.96 -3.24
N SER A 305 18.74 4.94 -2.38
CA SER A 305 19.53 4.75 -1.15
C SER A 305 18.85 3.81 -0.14
N ALA A 306 17.52 3.81 -0.08
CA ALA A 306 16.75 2.89 0.76
C ALA A 306 16.92 1.42 0.35
N THR A 307 17.30 1.15 -0.91
CA THR A 307 17.48 -0.21 -1.43
C THR A 307 18.88 -0.79 -1.16
N GLU A 308 19.78 -0.03 -0.56
CA GLU A 308 21.16 -0.43 -0.26
C GLU A 308 21.23 -1.69 0.61
N LYS A 309 20.53 -1.65 1.76
CA LYS A 309 20.60 -2.64 2.83
C LYS A 309 19.18 -3.15 3.10
N ILE A 310 18.89 -4.33 2.60
CA ILE A 310 17.58 -4.98 2.72
C ILE A 310 17.70 -6.14 3.71
N PHE A 311 16.75 -6.22 4.63
CA PHE A 311 16.61 -7.31 5.58
C PHE A 311 15.45 -8.20 5.18
N THR A 312 15.65 -9.51 5.15
CA THR A 312 14.60 -10.50 4.87
C THR A 312 14.51 -11.46 6.04
N GLY A 313 13.33 -11.66 6.60
CA GLY A 313 13.20 -12.48 7.81
C GLY A 313 11.89 -13.25 7.88
N LYS A 314 11.78 -14.03 8.96
CA LYS A 314 10.58 -14.80 9.30
C LYS A 314 10.20 -14.61 10.76
N SER A 315 8.91 -14.57 11.02
CA SER A 315 8.34 -14.36 12.35
C SER A 315 7.01 -15.09 12.49
N ASP A 316 6.59 -15.31 13.74
CA ASP A 316 5.24 -15.74 14.11
C ASP A 316 4.39 -14.57 14.61
N SER A 317 4.85 -13.32 14.46
CA SER A 317 4.08 -12.15 14.86
C SER A 317 2.87 -11.91 13.96
N ARG A 318 1.69 -11.92 14.58
CA ARG A 318 0.41 -11.68 13.90
C ARG A 318 0.17 -10.20 13.63
N GLY A 319 0.88 -9.32 14.34
CA GLY A 319 0.79 -7.86 14.24
C GLY A 319 1.62 -7.23 13.12
N PHE A 320 2.51 -7.98 12.46
CA PHE A 320 3.33 -7.44 11.36
C PHE A 320 2.43 -7.00 10.20
N ARG A 321 2.56 -5.75 9.76
CA ARG A 321 1.87 -5.20 8.59
C ARG A 321 2.84 -4.30 7.81
N ALA A 322 2.65 -4.19 6.50
CA ALA A 322 3.50 -3.32 5.70
C ALA A 322 3.26 -1.84 6.08
N GLY A 323 4.34 -1.05 6.18
CA GLY A 323 4.29 0.36 6.60
C GLY A 323 4.45 0.60 8.09
N LEU A 324 4.46 -0.47 8.90
CA LEU A 324 4.67 -0.39 10.34
C LEU A 324 6.14 -0.60 10.70
N LYS A 325 6.54 -0.05 11.85
CA LYS A 325 7.89 -0.22 12.39
C LYS A 325 7.95 -1.22 13.53
N PHE A 326 9.10 -1.86 13.69
CA PHE A 326 9.40 -2.72 14.84
C PHE A 326 10.86 -2.56 15.28
N GLN A 327 11.13 -2.93 16.53
CA GLN A 327 12.45 -3.00 17.12
C GLN A 327 12.85 -4.46 17.32
N LEU A 328 14.03 -4.83 16.84
CA LEU A 328 14.64 -6.13 17.10
C LEU A 328 15.64 -6.03 18.26
N LYS A 329 15.63 -7.04 19.13
CA LYS A 329 16.61 -7.24 20.21
C LYS A 329 17.11 -8.68 20.25
N ASP A 330 18.15 -8.93 21.03
CA ASP A 330 18.73 -10.25 21.29
C ASP A 330 19.26 -11.00 20.04
N HIS A 331 19.49 -10.29 18.93
CA HIS A 331 20.14 -10.84 17.76
C HIS A 331 21.64 -11.06 18.04
N TYR A 332 22.17 -12.22 17.64
CA TYR A 332 23.57 -12.63 17.85
C TYR A 332 24.58 -11.64 17.23
N ARG A 333 24.16 -10.92 16.19
CA ARG A 333 24.89 -9.84 15.56
C ARG A 333 24.39 -8.49 16.10
N ASN A 334 25.21 -7.79 16.87
CA ASN A 334 24.75 -6.64 17.67
C ASN A 334 24.23 -5.44 16.84
N ASP A 335 24.80 -5.19 15.67
CA ASP A 335 24.37 -4.12 14.76
C ASP A 335 23.01 -4.38 14.08
N PHE A 336 22.42 -5.57 14.26
CA PHE A 336 21.05 -5.89 13.81
C PHE A 336 20.02 -5.66 14.93
N ASN A 337 20.44 -5.36 16.15
CA ASN A 337 19.54 -4.94 17.22
C ASN A 337 19.15 -3.47 17.01
N ALA A 338 18.19 -3.24 16.10
CA ALA A 338 17.83 -1.91 15.62
C ALA A 338 16.32 -1.77 15.37
N GLU A 339 15.90 -0.57 14.97
CA GLU A 339 14.54 -0.31 14.48
C GLU A 339 14.46 -0.47 12.95
N TYR A 340 13.37 -1.06 12.50
CA TYR A 340 13.13 -1.44 11.12
C TYR A 340 11.75 -0.98 10.65
N LEU A 341 11.64 -0.62 9.37
CA LEU A 341 10.37 -0.45 8.66
C LEU A 341 10.05 -1.74 7.90
N LEU A 342 8.86 -2.29 8.10
CA LEU A 342 8.34 -3.40 7.29
C LEU A 342 7.90 -2.90 5.92
N VAL A 343 8.65 -3.23 4.88
CA VAL A 343 8.32 -2.87 3.49
C VAL A 343 7.30 -3.83 2.89
N SER A 344 7.41 -5.12 3.19
CA SER A 344 6.47 -6.14 2.73
C SER A 344 6.31 -7.24 3.76
N VAL A 345 5.11 -7.83 3.84
CA VAL A 345 4.83 -8.99 4.69
C VAL A 345 4.01 -9.99 3.89
N ARG A 346 4.39 -11.27 3.95
CA ARG A 346 3.61 -12.38 3.43
C ARG A 346 3.15 -13.27 4.58
N HIS A 347 1.85 -13.36 4.77
CA HIS A 347 1.20 -14.13 5.81
C HIS A 347 0.87 -15.52 5.30
N ARG A 348 1.15 -16.54 6.11
CA ARG A 348 0.64 -17.91 5.89
C ARG A 348 0.05 -18.44 7.18
N ALA A 349 -1.19 -18.89 7.11
CA ALA A 349 -1.87 -19.46 8.25
C ALA A 349 -2.84 -20.56 7.83
N SER A 350 -3.03 -21.55 8.70
CA SER A 350 -3.95 -22.67 8.46
C SER A 350 -4.57 -23.13 9.78
N GLN A 351 -5.78 -23.66 9.72
CA GLN A 351 -6.43 -24.35 10.83
C GLN A 351 -7.35 -25.45 10.28
N ALA A 352 -7.39 -26.59 10.96
CA ALA A 352 -8.35 -27.64 10.67
C ALA A 352 -9.68 -27.32 11.35
N ILE A 353 -10.80 -27.55 10.67
CA ILE A 353 -12.12 -27.22 11.20
C ILE A 353 -13.06 -28.42 11.16
N ALA A 354 -13.59 -28.77 12.33
CA ALA A 354 -14.62 -29.78 12.49
C ALA A 354 -16.01 -29.17 12.23
N LEU A 355 -16.46 -29.24 10.97
CA LEU A 355 -17.80 -28.79 10.60
C LEU A 355 -18.87 -29.58 11.37
N GLY A 356 -19.79 -28.84 12.02
CA GLY A 356 -20.84 -29.38 12.91
C GLY A 356 -20.68 -28.96 14.38
N SER A 357 -19.45 -28.91 14.90
CA SER A 357 -19.15 -28.37 16.24
C SER A 357 -18.51 -26.99 16.21
N GLY A 358 -17.97 -26.58 15.05
CA GLY A 358 -17.24 -25.32 14.89
C GLY A 358 -15.87 -25.31 15.56
N ALA A 359 -15.46 -26.45 16.15
CA ALA A 359 -14.16 -26.59 16.79
C ALA A 359 -13.04 -26.55 15.76
N ALA A 360 -11.96 -25.86 16.10
CA ALA A 360 -10.76 -25.76 15.28
C ALA A 360 -9.55 -26.33 16.01
N SER A 361 -8.65 -26.96 15.28
CA SER A 361 -7.42 -27.54 15.81
C SER A 361 -6.26 -27.37 14.83
N GLY A 362 -5.03 -27.55 15.33
CA GLY A 362 -3.83 -27.46 14.50
C GLY A 362 -3.62 -26.08 13.86
N ALA A 363 -4.11 -25.02 14.50
CA ALA A 363 -3.91 -23.67 14.02
C ALA A 363 -2.40 -23.36 13.95
N SER A 364 -1.97 -22.76 12.85
CA SER A 364 -0.59 -22.33 12.64
C SER A 364 -0.57 -20.97 11.97
N TYR A 365 0.43 -20.16 12.32
CA TYR A 365 0.68 -18.87 11.70
C TYR A 365 2.18 -18.65 11.56
N SER A 366 2.59 -18.11 10.42
CA SER A 366 3.94 -17.60 10.17
C SER A 366 3.88 -16.49 9.14
N ASN A 367 4.89 -15.63 9.15
CA ASN A 367 5.09 -14.65 8.12
C ASN A 367 6.54 -14.65 7.60
N GLU A 368 6.69 -14.22 6.35
CA GLU A 368 7.95 -13.83 5.73
C GLU A 368 7.89 -12.32 5.51
N PHE A 369 8.94 -11.57 5.84
CA PHE A 369 8.94 -10.12 5.71
C PHE A 369 10.21 -9.57 5.07
N THR A 370 10.08 -8.40 4.45
CA THR A 370 11.18 -7.56 3.98
C THR A 370 11.17 -6.26 4.76
N ALA A 371 12.32 -5.83 5.23
CA ALA A 371 12.48 -4.62 6.01
C ALA A 371 13.70 -3.80 5.60
N ILE A 372 13.65 -2.51 5.90
CA ILE A 372 14.79 -1.58 5.79
C ILE A 372 15.04 -0.90 7.14
N PRO A 373 16.23 -0.35 7.39
CA PRO A 373 16.47 0.45 8.59
C PRO A 373 15.45 1.59 8.68
N LYS A 374 14.81 1.77 9.84
CA LYS A 374 13.76 2.78 10.05
C LYS A 374 14.23 4.22 9.77
N ALA A 375 15.53 4.49 9.86
CA ALA A 375 16.10 5.81 9.56
C ALA A 375 16.15 6.16 8.06
N LYS A 376 16.02 5.18 7.14
CA LYS A 376 16.02 5.44 5.70
C LYS A 376 14.63 5.95 5.26
N SER A 377 14.61 7.02 4.47
CA SER A 377 13.40 7.50 3.79
C SER A 377 12.98 6.50 2.71
N TYR A 378 11.80 5.90 2.86
CA TYR A 378 11.20 5.07 1.82
C TYR A 378 10.39 5.94 0.87
N HIS A 379 10.65 5.79 -0.41
CA HIS A 379 9.77 6.28 -1.48
C HIS A 379 9.46 5.10 -2.39
N PRO A 380 8.22 5.00 -2.91
CA PRO A 380 7.91 3.93 -3.85
C PRO A 380 8.73 4.10 -5.13
N PRO A 381 9.19 3.00 -5.73
CA PRO A 381 9.87 3.04 -7.03
C PRO A 381 8.92 3.59 -8.10
N CYS A 382 9.46 4.30 -9.09
CA CYS A 382 8.68 4.80 -10.23
C CYS A 382 8.42 3.67 -11.26
N ASP A 383 7.63 2.68 -10.84
CA ASP A 383 7.30 1.50 -11.64
C ASP A 383 6.08 1.73 -12.54
N THR A 384 5.16 2.62 -12.14
CA THR A 384 3.92 2.87 -12.88
C THR A 384 4.21 3.74 -14.10
N PRO A 385 3.95 3.25 -15.33
CA PRO A 385 4.36 3.94 -16.54
C PRO A 385 3.57 5.24 -16.74
N TRP A 386 4.25 6.28 -17.19
CA TRP A 386 3.57 7.50 -17.64
C TRP A 386 2.79 7.23 -18.94
N PRO A 387 1.52 7.66 -19.03
CA PRO A 387 0.73 7.49 -20.23
C PRO A 387 1.32 8.33 -21.38
N SER A 388 1.05 7.92 -22.62
CA SER A 388 1.62 8.55 -23.80
C SER A 388 0.59 8.63 -24.92
N ILE A 389 0.25 9.85 -25.35
CA ILE A 389 -0.53 10.07 -26.57
C ILE A 389 0.39 9.79 -27.77
N LYS A 390 0.06 8.75 -28.53
CA LYS A 390 0.83 8.40 -29.74
C LYS A 390 0.37 9.28 -30.90
N GLY A 391 1.28 10.12 -31.40
CA GLY A 391 1.02 11.01 -32.54
C GLY A 391 0.42 12.36 -32.13
N VAL A 392 -0.54 12.85 -32.92
CA VAL A 392 -1.18 14.15 -32.74
C VAL A 392 -2.67 13.99 -32.49
N MET A 393 -3.23 14.80 -31.59
CA MET A 393 -4.65 14.84 -31.29
C MET A 393 -5.22 16.19 -31.76
N HIS A 394 -6.37 16.17 -32.41
CA HIS A 394 -7.09 17.41 -32.70
C HIS A 394 -7.74 17.93 -31.43
N GLY A 395 -7.87 19.24 -31.30
CA GLY A 395 -8.61 19.86 -30.21
C GLY A 395 -9.47 20.99 -30.73
N LYS A 396 -10.64 21.19 -30.12
CA LYS A 396 -11.54 22.29 -30.46
C LYS A 396 -11.07 23.54 -29.74
N ILE A 397 -10.90 24.66 -30.44
CA ILE A 397 -10.58 25.94 -29.80
C ILE A 397 -11.69 26.25 -28.78
N ASP A 398 -11.27 26.50 -27.55
CA ASP A 398 -12.17 26.80 -26.44
C ASP A 398 -12.29 28.32 -26.27
N GLY A 399 -13.40 28.87 -26.76
CA GLY A 399 -13.63 30.31 -26.87
C GLY A 399 -14.14 30.98 -25.59
N GLY A 400 -14.55 30.21 -24.59
CA GLY A 400 -15.06 30.72 -23.30
C GLY A 400 -16.45 31.33 -23.34
N ASP A 401 -16.71 32.24 -24.28
CA ASP A 401 -17.96 32.95 -24.38
C ASP A 401 -18.65 32.66 -25.72
N SER A 402 -19.89 32.17 -25.64
CA SER A 402 -20.80 31.99 -26.78
C SER A 402 -21.08 33.29 -27.56
N SER A 403 -20.81 34.45 -26.97
CA SER A 403 -21.02 35.77 -27.58
C SER A 403 -19.92 36.19 -28.57
N THR A 404 -18.74 35.56 -28.53
CA THR A 404 -17.62 35.87 -29.42
C THR A 404 -17.24 34.67 -30.30
N PRO A 405 -17.25 34.78 -31.63
CA PRO A 405 -16.97 33.65 -32.53
C PRO A 405 -15.47 33.29 -32.66
N TYR A 406 -14.58 33.91 -31.86
CA TYR A 406 -13.13 33.77 -31.97
C TYR A 406 -12.52 33.12 -30.73
N GLY A 407 -11.43 32.36 -30.92
CA GLY A 407 -10.63 31.85 -29.81
C GLY A 407 -9.93 32.98 -29.06
N GLN A 408 -10.05 33.00 -27.74
CA GLN A 408 -9.33 33.96 -26.91
C GLN A 408 -7.83 33.67 -26.93
N ILE A 409 -7.04 34.71 -27.21
CA ILE A 409 -5.58 34.63 -27.31
C ILE A 409 -4.97 35.48 -26.19
N ASP A 410 -3.97 34.96 -25.48
CA ASP A 410 -3.27 35.70 -24.45
C ASP A 410 -2.15 36.59 -25.01
N SER A 411 -1.49 37.39 -24.14
CA SER A 411 -0.38 38.25 -24.53
C SER A 411 0.84 37.52 -25.10
N LYS A 412 0.88 36.18 -25.02
CA LYS A 412 1.93 35.32 -25.54
C LYS A 412 1.50 34.55 -26.80
N GLY A 413 0.35 34.89 -27.40
CA GLY A 413 -0.14 34.26 -28.62
C GLY A 413 -0.69 32.84 -28.42
N ARG A 414 -1.01 32.46 -27.18
CA ARG A 414 -1.53 31.13 -26.82
C ARG A 414 -3.05 31.14 -26.77
N TYR A 415 -3.69 30.00 -26.97
CA TYR A 415 -5.15 29.84 -26.91
C TYR A 415 -5.54 28.61 -26.08
N LYS A 416 -6.80 28.57 -25.61
CA LYS A 416 -7.33 27.40 -24.90
C LYS A 416 -7.97 26.41 -25.87
N VAL A 417 -7.95 25.13 -25.52
CA VAL A 417 -8.36 24.02 -26.38
C VAL A 417 -9.09 22.96 -25.57
N LYS A 418 -10.31 22.62 -25.98
CA LYS A 418 -11.01 21.45 -25.46
C LYS A 418 -10.57 20.21 -26.23
N LEU A 419 -9.92 19.28 -25.52
CA LEU A 419 -9.47 18.01 -26.10
C LEU A 419 -10.64 17.02 -26.18
N PRO A 420 -10.72 16.17 -27.21
CA PRO A 420 -11.80 15.20 -27.37
C PRO A 420 -11.80 14.12 -26.26
N LEU A 421 -10.66 13.90 -25.61
CA LEU A 421 -10.54 13.01 -24.44
C LEU A 421 -11.19 13.58 -23.18
N ASP A 422 -11.46 14.88 -23.14
CA ASP A 422 -11.95 15.55 -21.94
C ASP A 422 -13.44 15.26 -21.74
N ARG A 423 -13.71 14.31 -20.84
CA ARG A 423 -15.06 13.99 -20.37
C ARG A 423 -15.45 14.78 -19.11
N GLY A 424 -14.61 15.72 -18.66
CA GLY A 424 -14.90 16.53 -17.49
C GLY A 424 -15.98 17.58 -17.75
N ASP A 425 -16.60 18.04 -16.67
CA ASP A 425 -17.66 19.06 -16.70
C ASP A 425 -17.10 20.50 -16.78
N ALA A 426 -15.89 20.67 -17.33
CA ALA A 426 -15.27 21.97 -17.47
C ALA A 426 -16.14 22.88 -18.36
N GLN A 427 -16.49 24.04 -17.80
CA GLN A 427 -17.23 25.09 -18.50
C GLN A 427 -16.44 25.56 -19.72
N ASP A 428 -17.16 26.12 -20.70
CA ASP A 428 -16.53 26.74 -21.85
C ASP A 428 -15.50 27.78 -21.37
N GLY A 429 -14.31 27.72 -21.93
CA GLY A 429 -13.19 28.58 -21.61
C GLY A 429 -12.32 28.03 -20.50
N ASP A 430 -12.65 26.93 -19.85
CA ASP A 430 -11.85 26.35 -18.77
C ASP A 430 -11.42 24.91 -19.04
N ALA A 431 -11.65 24.37 -20.24
CA ALA A 431 -11.27 22.99 -20.57
C ALA A 431 -9.76 22.74 -20.61
N SER A 432 -8.95 23.80 -20.82
CA SER A 432 -7.49 23.68 -20.77
C SER A 432 -6.78 24.93 -20.30
N LYS A 433 -5.47 24.75 -20.11
CA LYS A 433 -4.54 25.89 -20.10
C LYS A 433 -4.31 26.45 -21.50
N TYR A 434 -3.77 27.66 -21.52
CA TYR A 434 -3.24 28.30 -22.71
C TYR A 434 -2.11 27.45 -23.33
N VAL A 435 -2.39 26.89 -24.52
CA VAL A 435 -1.48 26.08 -25.33
C VAL A 435 -0.76 26.97 -26.34
N ARG A 436 0.53 26.70 -26.56
CA ARG A 436 1.33 27.42 -27.55
C ARG A 436 0.93 27.00 -28.97
N LYS A 437 0.80 27.98 -29.85
CA LYS A 437 0.74 27.75 -31.30
C LYS A 437 2.16 27.46 -31.80
N SER A 438 2.32 26.37 -32.56
CA SER A 438 3.55 26.09 -33.30
C SER A 438 3.68 26.97 -34.53
#